data_AF-U2KIR9-F1
#
_entry.id   AF-U2KIR9-F1
#
_cell.length_a   1.000
_cell.length_b   1.000
_cell.length_c   1.000
_cell.angle_alpha   90.00
_cell.angle_beta   90.00
_cell.angle_gamma   90.00
#
_symmetry.space_group_name_H-M   'P 1'
#
loop_
_entity.id
_entity.type
_entity.pdbx_description
1 polymer ?
#
loop_
_entity_poly.entity_id
_entity_poly.type
_entity_poly.pdbx_seq_one_letter_code
_entity_poly.pdbx_strand_id
1 'polypeptide(L)'
;MLPTISVDAQNHQKVKVKAPKTQRLGIKHSMNNALFTEMLPSTAKILFVDSVIVDKQDFFKHIPLDKVSGQFTKTSSFIPGVDEPNMVTFLNGLQDKAYVSKGDSTQSTIFYTDKIGGKWIKPTRIAAIDDTYLQANYPFMMQDGVTLYFAAKGNHSIGGYDLFITRYNSEQHSFYNPENIGLPYNSPSNDYLLAIDEVHELGWLVTDRRMPEGKVCIYTFIPTKQRLSYEKDNLTAKQLEAQAQITSIASTWKNGNRELALKRLNDLISTHKTMRKEKTRLHFFVNDEVELNDITEFKPENQSRISNLLKLKTQVKQQETELENLRERYRNSSQTSKKELSKSIINGEKQLYDMQQKASNLEKEIRNIENLK
;
A
#
# COMPACT_ATOMS: atom_id res chain seq x y z
N MET A 1 30.52 86.04 1.36
CA MET A 1 31.10 84.73 0.96
C MET A 1 30.49 83.67 1.85
N LEU A 2 29.66 82.80 1.26
CA LEU A 2 28.98 81.68 1.94
C LEU A 2 29.92 80.47 2.08
N PRO A 3 29.85 79.71 3.18
CA PRO A 3 30.14 78.28 3.17
C PRO A 3 28.89 77.49 3.59
N THR A 4 28.19 76.90 2.63
CA THR A 4 28.18 75.45 2.34
C THR A 4 27.59 74.59 3.47
N ILE A 5 26.30 74.33 3.33
CA ILE A 5 25.55 73.25 3.95
C ILE A 5 26.09 71.93 3.38
N SER A 6 26.59 71.03 4.23
CA SER A 6 26.75 69.61 3.89
C SER A 6 25.81 68.78 4.76
N VAL A 7 24.89 68.11 4.09
CA VAL A 7 23.93 67.16 4.64
C VAL A 7 24.62 65.81 4.65
N ASP A 8 25.13 65.38 5.80
CA ASP A 8 25.55 63.98 5.96
C ASP A 8 24.36 63.14 6.41
N ALA A 9 23.87 62.37 5.45
CA ALA A 9 22.79 61.42 5.58
C ALA A 9 23.15 60.30 6.57
N GLN A 10 22.22 60.01 7.47
CA GLN A 10 22.22 58.82 8.33
C GLN A 10 22.24 57.56 7.47
N ASN A 11 23.39 56.88 7.45
CA ASN A 11 23.50 55.56 6.84
C ASN A 11 23.09 54.51 7.89
N HIS A 12 21.82 54.12 7.88
CA HIS A 12 21.32 52.97 8.64
C HIS A 12 22.09 51.71 8.19
N GLN A 13 23.00 51.23 9.04
CA GLN A 13 23.58 49.90 8.89
C GLN A 13 22.45 48.86 8.95
N LYS A 14 22.12 48.26 7.81
CA LYS A 14 21.34 47.02 7.76
C LYS A 14 22.13 45.93 8.48
N VAL A 15 21.75 45.64 9.71
CA VAL A 15 22.18 44.44 10.44
C VAL A 15 21.76 43.23 9.60
N LYS A 16 22.72 42.58 8.92
CA LYS A 16 22.50 41.26 8.34
C LYS A 16 22.30 40.27 9.48
N VAL A 17 21.04 39.95 9.77
CA VAL A 17 20.68 38.80 10.60
C VAL A 17 21.20 37.55 9.88
N LYS A 18 22.30 36.98 10.39
CA LYS A 18 22.77 35.66 9.95
C LYS A 18 21.67 34.66 10.29
N ALA A 19 21.12 34.01 9.26
CA ALA A 19 20.28 32.84 9.45
C ALA A 19 20.99 31.84 10.39
N PRO A 20 20.28 31.24 11.36
CA PRO A 20 20.89 30.29 12.27
C PRO A 20 21.47 29.15 11.44
N LYS A 21 22.78 28.91 11.59
CA LYS A 21 23.43 27.73 11.02
C LYS A 21 22.71 26.52 11.58
N THR A 22 21.88 25.87 10.77
CA THR A 22 21.32 24.57 11.09
C THR A 22 22.50 23.64 11.35
N GLN A 23 22.75 23.35 12.62
CA GLN A 23 23.74 22.39 13.04
C GLN A 23 23.20 21.05 12.53
N ARG A 24 23.73 20.59 11.39
CA ARG A 24 23.50 19.21 10.94
C ARG A 24 24.04 18.33 12.06
N LEU A 25 23.14 17.80 12.89
CA LEU A 25 23.42 16.71 13.79
C LEU A 25 23.87 15.54 12.91
N GLY A 26 25.18 15.46 12.71
CA GLY A 26 25.82 14.30 12.13
C GLY A 26 25.61 13.15 13.10
N ILE A 27 24.58 12.35 12.86
CA ILE A 27 24.45 11.05 13.48
C ILE A 27 25.65 10.24 12.98
N LYS A 28 26.63 10.01 13.85
CA LYS A 28 27.74 9.08 13.62
C LYS A 28 27.16 7.67 13.49
N HIS A 29 26.81 7.24 12.27
CA HIS A 29 26.69 5.82 11.93
C HIS A 29 28.08 5.30 11.57
N SER A 30 28.89 4.95 12.57
CA SER A 30 30.27 4.51 12.33
C SER A 30 30.60 3.10 12.77
N MET A 31 29.62 2.21 13.02
CA MET A 31 29.88 0.77 13.26
C MET A 31 28.71 -0.15 12.89
N ASN A 32 28.23 -0.14 11.64
CA ASN A 32 27.48 -1.25 11.04
C ASN A 32 27.31 -1.01 9.54
N ASN A 33 28.29 -1.41 8.72
CA ASN A 33 28.03 -1.49 7.29
C ASN A 33 28.92 -2.49 6.53
N ALA A 34 29.46 -3.50 7.20
CA ALA A 34 30.20 -4.57 6.53
C ALA A 34 29.32 -5.23 5.45
N LEU A 35 28.06 -5.53 5.78
CA LEU A 35 27.09 -6.10 4.85
C LEU A 35 26.75 -5.15 3.68
N PHE A 36 26.56 -3.85 3.94
CA PHE A 36 26.35 -2.87 2.86
C PHE A 36 27.56 -2.77 1.93
N THR A 37 28.76 -2.70 2.50
CA THR A 37 30.01 -2.65 1.72
C THR A 37 30.19 -3.93 0.89
N GLU A 38 29.84 -5.09 1.45
CA GLU A 38 29.86 -6.37 0.76
C GLU A 38 28.82 -6.43 -0.38
N MET A 39 27.61 -5.91 -0.15
CA MET A 39 26.54 -5.87 -1.17
C MET A 39 26.72 -4.76 -2.20
N LEU A 40 27.62 -3.80 -1.97
CA LEU A 40 27.80 -2.61 -2.82
C LEU A 40 28.06 -2.96 -4.29
N PRO A 41 28.95 -3.91 -4.64
CA PRO A 41 29.17 -4.31 -6.04
C PRO A 41 27.91 -4.88 -6.71
N SER A 42 27.02 -5.51 -5.94
CA SER A 42 25.77 -6.12 -6.41
C SER A 42 24.59 -5.15 -6.45
N THR A 43 24.82 -3.84 -6.34
CA THR A 43 23.79 -2.81 -6.44
C THR A 43 23.02 -2.93 -7.75
N ALA A 44 21.71 -3.15 -7.67
CA ALA A 44 20.86 -3.28 -8.83
C ALA A 44 20.71 -1.94 -9.58
N LYS A 45 20.81 -2.01 -10.90
CA LYS A 45 20.62 -0.90 -11.83
C LYS A 45 19.12 -0.75 -12.11
N ILE A 46 18.48 0.11 -11.32
CA ILE A 46 17.04 0.38 -11.38
C ILE A 46 16.78 1.77 -11.92
N LEU A 47 15.68 1.95 -12.65
CA LEU A 47 15.17 3.26 -13.04
C LEU A 47 14.14 3.74 -12.01
N PHE A 48 14.47 4.78 -11.24
CA PHE A 48 13.53 5.49 -10.37
C PHE A 48 12.99 6.71 -11.09
N VAL A 49 11.66 6.78 -11.24
CA VAL A 49 11.01 7.72 -12.17
C VAL A 49 10.41 8.92 -11.46
N ASP A 50 9.93 8.70 -10.24
CA ASP A 50 9.28 9.72 -9.43
C ASP A 50 9.47 9.43 -7.93
N SER A 51 9.20 10.43 -7.09
CA SER A 51 9.24 10.29 -5.64
C SER A 51 8.26 11.25 -4.97
N VAL A 52 7.54 10.77 -3.97
CA VAL A 52 6.64 11.59 -3.15
C VAL A 52 6.93 11.38 -1.67
N ILE A 53 6.75 12.43 -0.86
CA ILE A 53 6.91 12.37 0.59
C ILE A 53 5.52 12.40 1.24
N VAL A 54 5.27 11.47 2.15
CA VAL A 54 3.97 11.28 2.81
C VAL A 54 4.15 10.96 4.30
N ASP A 55 3.05 11.02 5.05
CA ASP A 55 3.03 10.59 6.44
C ASP A 55 3.17 9.07 6.57
N LYS A 56 4.07 8.62 7.46
CA LYS A 56 4.35 7.19 7.69
C LYS A 56 3.11 6.40 8.12
N GLN A 57 2.18 7.01 8.85
CA GLN A 57 1.00 6.31 9.34
C GLN A 57 0.01 5.93 8.23
N ASP A 58 0.08 6.60 7.08
CA ASP A 58 -0.91 6.51 6.02
C ASP A 58 -0.30 6.29 4.63
N PHE A 59 1.01 6.00 4.53
CA PHE A 59 1.72 5.89 3.25
C PHE A 59 1.06 4.90 2.28
N PHE A 60 0.45 3.82 2.79
CA PHE A 60 -0.18 2.77 1.99
C PHE A 60 -1.36 3.31 1.16
N LYS A 61 -1.99 4.42 1.57
CA LYS A 61 -3.05 5.11 0.81
C LYS A 61 -2.52 5.79 -0.47
N HIS A 62 -1.21 5.97 -0.57
CA HIS A 62 -0.54 6.67 -1.67
C HIS A 62 0.14 5.72 -2.67
N ILE A 63 -0.07 4.40 -2.54
CA ILE A 63 0.45 3.40 -3.47
C ILE A 63 -0.68 3.03 -4.44
N PRO A 64 -0.63 3.50 -5.70
CA PRO A 64 -1.70 3.25 -6.66
C PRO A 64 -1.52 1.89 -7.34
N LEU A 65 -1.66 0.78 -6.60
CA LEU A 65 -1.65 -0.56 -7.20
C LEU A 65 -2.88 -0.77 -8.09
N ASP A 66 -2.71 -1.39 -9.25
CA ASP A 66 -3.84 -1.96 -9.98
C ASP A 66 -4.60 -2.95 -9.10
N LYS A 67 -5.92 -3.04 -9.29
CA LYS A 67 -6.79 -3.94 -8.51
C LYS A 67 -6.36 -5.40 -8.60
N VAL A 68 -5.85 -5.84 -9.75
CA VAL A 68 -5.38 -7.21 -9.95
C VAL A 68 -4.12 -7.49 -9.14
N SER A 69 -3.28 -6.46 -8.95
CA SER A 69 -2.07 -6.49 -8.11
C SER A 69 -2.37 -6.42 -6.61
N GLY A 70 -3.65 -6.25 -6.22
CA GLY A 70 -4.10 -6.28 -4.83
C GLY A 70 -4.18 -4.91 -4.18
N GLN A 71 -4.36 -4.89 -2.86
CA GLN A 71 -4.52 -3.65 -2.11
C GLN A 71 -3.98 -3.75 -0.68
N PHE A 72 -3.50 -2.62 -0.16
CA PHE A 72 -3.16 -2.47 1.24
C PHE A 72 -4.33 -1.89 2.03
N THR A 73 -4.51 -2.38 3.25
CA THR A 73 -5.44 -1.83 4.22
C THR A 73 -4.80 -1.86 5.60
N LYS A 74 -5.30 -1.05 6.53
CA LYS A 74 -4.97 -1.28 7.95
C LYS A 74 -5.41 -2.69 8.32
N THR A 75 -4.57 -3.37 9.08
CA THR A 75 -4.95 -4.63 9.71
C THR A 75 -6.14 -4.34 10.59
N SER A 76 -7.22 -5.08 10.38
CA SER A 76 -8.47 -4.81 11.04
C SER A 76 -9.04 -6.09 11.62
N SER A 77 -9.98 -5.92 12.54
CA SER A 77 -10.66 -7.00 13.25
C SER A 77 -11.48 -7.94 12.35
N PHE A 78 -11.51 -7.75 11.01
CA PHE A 78 -12.17 -8.70 10.11
C PHE A 78 -11.45 -10.05 10.02
N ILE A 79 -10.17 -10.14 10.43
CA ILE A 79 -9.43 -11.41 10.50
C ILE A 79 -9.51 -11.95 11.93
N PRO A 80 -10.03 -13.18 12.13
CA PRO A 80 -10.13 -13.77 13.45
C PRO A 80 -8.78 -13.84 14.17
N GLY A 81 -8.73 -13.28 15.38
CA GLY A 81 -7.56 -13.36 16.25
C GLY A 81 -6.38 -12.45 15.84
N VAL A 82 -6.63 -11.43 15.03
CA VAL A 82 -5.67 -10.36 14.70
C VAL A 82 -6.28 -9.02 15.10
N ASP A 83 -5.67 -8.35 16.08
CA ASP A 83 -6.10 -7.04 16.57
C ASP A 83 -4.90 -6.08 16.59
N GLU A 84 -4.44 -5.73 15.40
CA GLU A 84 -3.21 -4.96 15.20
C GLU A 84 -3.47 -3.69 14.38
N PRO A 85 -4.25 -2.72 14.90
CA PRO A 85 -4.79 -1.60 14.12
C PRO A 85 -3.71 -0.67 13.50
N ASN A 86 -2.48 -0.77 13.97
CA ASN A 86 -1.33 0.01 13.50
C ASN A 86 -0.46 -0.72 12.46
N MET A 87 -0.77 -1.98 12.15
CA MET A 87 -0.05 -2.76 11.14
C MET A 87 -0.78 -2.74 9.79
N VAL A 88 -0.07 -3.10 8.72
CA VAL A 88 -0.62 -3.16 7.36
C VAL A 88 -0.96 -4.60 7.00
N THR A 89 -2.12 -4.78 6.37
CA THR A 89 -2.56 -6.02 5.74
C THR A 89 -2.54 -5.85 4.24
N PHE A 90 -2.05 -6.84 3.53
CA PHE A 90 -2.18 -6.95 2.08
C PHE A 90 -3.26 -7.95 1.70
N LEU A 91 -4.12 -7.57 0.77
CA LEU A 91 -5.11 -8.44 0.14
C LEU A 91 -4.70 -8.65 -1.32
N ASN A 92 -4.73 -9.89 -1.80
CA ASN A 92 -4.52 -10.18 -3.22
C ASN A 92 -5.64 -9.57 -4.09
N GLY A 93 -5.46 -9.55 -5.41
CA GLY A 93 -6.43 -8.93 -6.32
C GLY A 93 -7.84 -9.52 -6.27
N LEU A 94 -7.96 -10.82 -5.95
CA LEU A 94 -9.25 -11.50 -5.76
C LEU A 94 -9.88 -11.24 -4.38
N GLN A 95 -9.12 -10.66 -3.45
CA GLN A 95 -9.51 -10.40 -2.05
C GLN A 95 -10.00 -11.64 -1.30
N ASP A 96 -9.50 -12.80 -1.70
CA ASP A 96 -9.76 -14.11 -1.10
C ASP A 96 -8.56 -14.62 -0.28
N LYS A 97 -7.40 -13.95 -0.38
CA LYS A 97 -6.22 -14.22 0.45
C LYS A 97 -5.68 -12.94 1.05
N ALA A 98 -5.33 -12.99 2.33
CA ALA A 98 -4.72 -11.89 3.07
C ALA A 98 -3.37 -12.31 3.66
N TYR A 99 -2.43 -11.37 3.69
CA TYR A 99 -1.16 -11.48 4.38
C TYR A 99 -1.11 -10.40 5.45
N VAL A 100 -0.87 -10.82 6.69
CA VAL A 100 -1.01 -9.96 7.87
C VAL A 100 0.17 -10.07 8.80
N SER A 101 0.63 -8.93 9.27
CA SER A 101 1.60 -8.85 10.34
C SER A 101 0.88 -8.98 11.68
N LYS A 102 1.46 -9.74 12.60
CA LYS A 102 0.95 -9.89 13.97
C LYS A 102 2.08 -9.96 14.98
N GLY A 103 1.93 -9.28 16.11
CA GLY A 103 2.91 -9.21 17.19
C GLY A 103 2.94 -7.84 17.85
N ASP A 104 4.01 -7.53 18.56
CA ASP A 104 4.16 -6.28 19.32
C ASP A 104 5.33 -5.42 18.82
N SER A 105 5.66 -4.38 19.59
CA SER A 105 6.75 -3.45 19.28
C SER A 105 8.15 -4.06 19.27
N THR A 106 8.31 -5.27 19.80
CA THR A 106 9.58 -5.99 19.95
C THR A 106 9.67 -7.17 18.98
N GLN A 107 8.59 -7.92 18.80
CA GLN A 107 8.51 -9.09 17.93
C GLN A 107 7.20 -9.10 17.14
N SER A 108 7.30 -9.21 15.82
CA SER A 108 6.17 -9.54 14.95
C SER A 108 6.60 -10.51 13.87
N THR A 109 5.64 -11.27 13.35
CA THR A 109 5.82 -12.19 12.22
C THR A 109 4.64 -12.04 11.26
N ILE A 110 4.74 -12.68 10.09
CA ILE A 110 3.70 -12.62 9.07
C ILE A 110 2.92 -13.94 9.05
N PHE A 111 1.62 -13.78 8.94
CA PHE A 111 0.66 -14.84 8.73
C PHE A 111 -0.05 -14.64 7.40
N TYR A 112 -0.62 -15.72 6.87
CA TYR A 112 -1.57 -15.65 5.77
C TYR A 112 -2.90 -16.28 6.17
N THR A 113 -3.98 -15.84 5.53
CA THR A 113 -5.30 -16.44 5.70
C THR A 113 -6.08 -16.41 4.42
N ASP A 114 -6.97 -17.38 4.26
CA ASP A 114 -7.92 -17.46 3.18
C ASP A 114 -9.30 -16.95 3.62
N LYS A 115 -10.09 -16.49 2.67
CA LYS A 115 -11.50 -16.20 2.83
C LYS A 115 -12.30 -17.36 2.25
N ILE A 116 -12.97 -18.10 3.11
CA ILE A 116 -13.77 -19.27 2.73
C ILE A 116 -15.22 -19.00 3.10
N GLY A 117 -16.10 -18.92 2.09
CA GLY A 117 -17.51 -18.59 2.31
C GLY A 117 -17.67 -17.23 2.98
N GLY A 118 -17.10 -16.19 2.37
CA GLY A 118 -17.17 -14.80 2.83
C GLY A 118 -16.38 -14.46 4.10
N LYS A 119 -15.99 -15.46 4.87
CA LYS A 119 -15.33 -15.29 6.16
C LYS A 119 -13.86 -15.63 6.08
N TRP A 120 -13.05 -14.78 6.69
CA TRP A 120 -11.66 -15.07 6.93
C TRP A 120 -11.56 -16.20 7.95
N ILE A 121 -10.70 -17.18 7.66
CA ILE A 121 -10.39 -18.26 8.60
C ILE A 121 -9.29 -17.83 9.58
N LYS A 122 -8.94 -18.73 10.50
CA LYS A 122 -7.82 -18.48 11.40
C LYS A 122 -6.52 -18.38 10.58
N PRO A 123 -5.70 -17.34 10.77
CA PRO A 123 -4.46 -17.16 10.03
C PRO A 123 -3.39 -18.18 10.42
N THR A 124 -2.59 -18.59 9.43
CA THR A 124 -1.46 -19.52 9.55
C THR A 124 -0.15 -18.75 9.50
N ARG A 125 0.76 -19.02 10.44
CA ARG A 125 2.08 -18.37 10.48
C ARG A 125 2.92 -18.84 9.28
N ILE A 126 3.64 -17.93 8.65
CA ILE A 126 4.67 -18.28 7.67
C ILE A 126 5.91 -18.74 8.43
N ALA A 127 6.09 -20.05 8.56
CA ALA A 127 7.15 -20.63 9.41
C ALA A 127 8.57 -20.26 8.97
N ALA A 128 8.80 -20.02 7.67
CA ALA A 128 10.08 -19.59 7.14
C ALA A 128 10.52 -18.20 7.62
N ILE A 129 9.57 -17.37 8.07
CA ILE A 129 9.85 -16.08 8.73
C ILE A 129 9.96 -16.38 10.23
N ASP A 130 11.10 -16.98 10.56
CA ASP A 130 11.45 -17.40 11.91
C ASP A 130 11.83 -16.20 12.80
N ASP A 131 12.33 -16.49 13.99
CA ASP A 131 12.61 -15.49 15.01
C ASP A 131 13.91 -14.69 14.74
N THR A 132 14.63 -15.01 13.66
CA THR A 132 15.77 -14.18 13.19
C THR A 132 15.30 -12.94 12.42
N TYR A 133 14.06 -12.95 11.92
CA TYR A 133 13.40 -11.82 11.25
C TYR A 133 12.51 -11.09 12.26
N LEU A 134 13.13 -10.24 13.06
CA LEU A 134 12.46 -9.46 14.10
C LEU A 134 11.52 -8.44 13.46
N GLN A 135 10.35 -8.26 14.07
CA GLN A 135 9.37 -7.24 13.66
C GLN A 135 8.94 -7.34 12.18
N ALA A 136 8.82 -8.55 11.62
CA ALA A 136 8.41 -8.72 10.23
C ALA A 136 7.03 -8.08 9.98
N ASN A 137 6.96 -7.21 8.96
CA ASN A 137 5.81 -6.39 8.66
C ASN A 137 5.73 -6.02 7.15
N TYR A 138 4.69 -5.28 6.78
CA TYR A 138 4.47 -4.75 5.43
C TYR A 138 4.51 -5.83 4.34
N PRO A 139 3.74 -6.92 4.48
CA PRO A 139 3.74 -7.99 3.49
C PRO A 139 3.17 -7.50 2.16
N PHE A 140 3.72 -7.96 1.05
CA PHE A 140 3.18 -7.80 -0.29
C PHE A 140 3.41 -9.08 -1.09
N MET A 141 2.33 -9.76 -1.48
CA MET A 141 2.40 -10.95 -2.33
C MET A 141 2.18 -10.51 -3.78
N MET A 142 3.11 -10.87 -4.66
CA MET A 142 2.99 -10.58 -6.09
C MET A 142 1.80 -11.29 -6.71
N GLN A 143 1.38 -10.81 -7.89
CA GLN A 143 0.29 -11.39 -8.67
C GLN A 143 0.55 -12.85 -9.08
N ASP A 144 1.82 -13.27 -9.15
CA ASP A 144 2.23 -14.66 -9.38
C ASP A 144 1.74 -15.64 -8.28
N GLY A 145 1.33 -15.13 -7.11
CA GLY A 145 0.93 -15.93 -5.95
C GLY A 145 2.06 -16.72 -5.31
N VAL A 146 3.30 -16.49 -5.73
CA VAL A 146 4.51 -17.21 -5.31
C VAL A 146 5.45 -16.29 -4.55
N THR A 147 5.65 -15.05 -5.00
CA THR A 147 6.70 -14.18 -4.48
C THR A 147 6.15 -13.23 -3.41
N LEU A 148 6.61 -13.40 -2.16
CA LEU A 148 6.26 -12.54 -1.03
C LEU A 148 7.42 -11.62 -0.67
N TYR A 149 7.17 -10.33 -0.68
CA TYR A 149 8.05 -9.33 -0.08
C TYR A 149 7.54 -8.93 1.30
N PHE A 150 8.46 -8.60 2.19
CA PHE A 150 8.16 -8.03 3.50
C PHE A 150 9.37 -7.26 4.01
N ALA A 151 9.19 -6.46 5.06
CA ALA A 151 10.31 -5.84 5.77
C ALA A 151 10.47 -6.44 7.17
N ALA A 152 11.71 -6.58 7.62
CA ALA A 152 12.05 -7.04 8.97
C ALA A 152 13.35 -6.39 9.44
N LYS A 153 13.58 -6.47 10.75
CA LYS A 153 14.86 -6.17 11.40
C LYS A 153 15.58 -7.47 11.73
N GLY A 154 16.87 -7.41 12.01
CA GLY A 154 17.62 -8.54 12.55
C GLY A 154 19.05 -8.58 12.07
N ASN A 155 19.73 -9.70 12.33
CA ASN A 155 21.14 -9.88 12.00
C ASN A 155 21.43 -9.91 10.49
N HIS A 156 20.39 -10.14 9.67
CA HIS A 156 20.46 -10.16 8.21
C HIS A 156 20.09 -8.80 7.57
N SER A 157 19.84 -7.77 8.38
CA SER A 157 19.52 -6.42 7.91
C SER A 157 20.79 -5.58 7.77
N ILE A 158 20.80 -4.70 6.78
CA ILE A 158 21.82 -3.67 6.57
C ILE A 158 21.59 -2.52 7.55
N GLY A 159 20.35 -2.06 7.69
CA GLY A 159 19.96 -0.94 8.53
C GLY A 159 19.02 -1.35 9.66
N GLY A 160 17.92 -0.61 9.78
CA GLY A 160 16.83 -0.95 10.69
C GLY A 160 15.91 -1.99 10.04
N TYR A 161 14.80 -1.51 9.46
CA TYR A 161 14.00 -2.36 8.57
C TYR A 161 14.71 -2.53 7.23
N ASP A 162 14.83 -3.78 6.81
CA ASP A 162 15.28 -4.18 5.49
C ASP A 162 14.19 -5.03 4.83
N LEU A 163 14.12 -4.95 3.51
CA LEU A 163 13.25 -5.76 2.66
C LEU A 163 13.85 -7.15 2.43
N PHE A 164 12.99 -8.14 2.56
CA PHE A 164 13.27 -9.54 2.30
C PHE A 164 12.27 -10.09 1.28
N ILE A 165 12.70 -11.12 0.55
CA ILE A 165 11.89 -11.87 -0.40
C ILE A 165 11.87 -13.33 0.01
N THR A 166 10.70 -13.96 -0.01
CA THR A 166 10.54 -15.41 0.08
C THR A 166 9.60 -15.89 -1.03
N ARG A 167 9.71 -17.16 -1.38
CA ARG A 167 8.90 -17.80 -2.42
C ARG A 167 8.10 -18.95 -1.85
N TYR A 168 6.84 -19.04 -2.24
CA TYR A 168 5.96 -20.14 -1.91
C TYR A 168 6.30 -21.37 -2.75
N ASN A 169 6.56 -22.47 -2.08
CA ASN A 169 6.72 -23.79 -2.67
C ASN A 169 5.36 -24.50 -2.66
N SER A 170 4.77 -24.68 -3.84
CA SER A 170 3.49 -25.36 -4.00
C SER A 170 3.55 -26.86 -3.70
N GLU A 171 4.70 -27.52 -3.88
CA GLU A 171 4.88 -28.95 -3.61
C GLU A 171 4.95 -29.23 -2.10
N GLN A 172 5.62 -28.35 -1.35
CA GLN A 172 5.79 -28.49 0.09
C GLN A 172 4.75 -27.73 0.91
N HIS A 173 3.86 -26.98 0.24
CA HIS A 173 2.88 -26.08 0.87
C HIS A 173 3.50 -25.14 1.92
N SER A 174 4.70 -24.64 1.62
CA SER A 174 5.53 -23.88 2.55
C SER A 174 6.24 -22.73 1.83
N PHE A 175 6.91 -21.86 2.60
CA PHE A 175 7.77 -20.82 2.04
C PHE A 175 9.23 -21.22 2.17
N TYR A 176 10.06 -20.84 1.21
CA TYR A 176 11.51 -20.95 1.34
C TYR A 176 12.08 -19.95 2.35
N ASN A 177 13.33 -20.16 2.79
CA ASN A 177 14.00 -19.21 3.65
C ASN A 177 14.08 -17.82 2.98
N PRO A 178 13.74 -16.73 3.70
CA PRO A 178 13.80 -15.39 3.13
C PRO A 178 15.22 -14.91 2.83
N GLU A 179 15.37 -14.21 1.71
CA GLU A 179 16.64 -13.61 1.29
C GLU A 179 16.55 -12.08 1.36
N ASN A 180 17.64 -11.43 1.77
CA ASN A 180 17.73 -9.96 1.71
C ASN A 180 17.77 -9.53 0.24
N ILE A 181 16.89 -8.61 -0.18
CA ILE A 181 16.78 -8.20 -1.59
C ILE A 181 17.99 -7.36 -2.07
N GLY A 182 18.77 -6.83 -1.13
CA GLY A 182 19.98 -6.06 -1.36
C GLY A 182 19.75 -4.64 -1.89
N LEU A 183 20.82 -4.06 -2.40
CA LEU A 183 20.86 -2.66 -2.85
C LEU A 183 20.28 -2.51 -4.27
N PRO A 184 19.62 -1.40 -4.62
CA PRO A 184 19.39 -0.20 -3.82
C PRO A 184 18.08 -0.24 -3.01
N TYR A 185 17.37 -1.37 -2.97
CA TYR A 185 16.09 -1.51 -2.27
C TYR A 185 16.24 -1.45 -0.75
N ASN A 186 17.36 -1.96 -0.23
CA ASN A 186 17.76 -1.78 1.17
C ASN A 186 18.83 -0.70 1.32
N SER A 187 19.02 -0.25 2.56
CA SER A 187 19.93 0.83 2.93
C SER A 187 20.27 0.78 4.42
N PRO A 188 21.21 1.61 4.88
CA PRO A 188 21.47 1.77 6.32
C PRO A 188 20.32 2.45 7.10
N SER A 189 19.20 2.81 6.47
CA SER A 189 18.02 3.43 7.12
C SER A 189 16.91 2.38 7.35
N ASN A 190 15.62 2.78 7.32
CA ASN A 190 14.51 1.83 7.31
C ASN A 190 13.83 1.80 5.95
N ASP A 191 13.76 0.61 5.37
CA ASP A 191 13.09 0.29 4.12
C ASP A 191 11.87 -0.59 4.41
N TYR A 192 10.68 -0.02 4.27
CA TYR A 192 9.46 -0.54 4.88
C TYR A 192 8.65 -1.42 3.94
N LEU A 193 8.52 -1.06 2.67
CA LEU A 193 7.64 -1.78 1.74
C LEU A 193 8.21 -1.76 0.33
N LEU A 194 8.09 -2.90 -0.34
CA LEU A 194 8.25 -3.04 -1.78
C LEU A 194 6.95 -3.61 -2.36
N ALA A 195 6.37 -2.93 -3.34
CA ALA A 195 5.20 -3.40 -4.06
C ALA A 195 5.46 -3.33 -5.57
N ILE A 196 5.02 -4.31 -6.33
CA ILE A 196 5.24 -4.42 -7.77
C ILE A 196 3.90 -4.70 -8.46
N ASP A 197 3.54 -3.84 -9.40
CA ASP A 197 2.40 -4.01 -10.29
C ASP A 197 2.91 -4.48 -11.66
N GLU A 198 2.63 -5.74 -11.98
CA GLU A 198 3.03 -6.35 -13.26
C GLU A 198 2.16 -5.85 -14.42
N VAL A 199 0.94 -5.38 -14.16
CA VAL A 199 0.01 -4.88 -15.19
C VAL A 199 0.55 -3.60 -15.83
N HIS A 200 1.05 -2.68 -14.99
CA HIS A 200 1.59 -1.40 -15.43
C HIS A 200 3.13 -1.39 -15.51
N GLU A 201 3.79 -2.49 -15.15
CA GLU A 201 5.25 -2.59 -15.03
C GLU A 201 5.85 -1.48 -14.14
N LEU A 202 5.21 -1.23 -13.00
CA LEU A 202 5.61 -0.20 -12.03
C LEU A 202 5.88 -0.85 -10.66
N GLY A 203 6.80 -0.28 -9.91
CA GLY A 203 7.05 -0.66 -8.53
C GLY A 203 7.13 0.53 -7.59
N TRP A 204 6.87 0.30 -6.32
CA TRP A 204 6.95 1.30 -5.25
C TRP A 204 7.86 0.82 -4.13
N LEU A 205 8.81 1.66 -3.75
CA LEU A 205 9.70 1.46 -2.61
C LEU A 205 9.39 2.52 -1.55
N VAL A 206 9.06 2.11 -0.34
CA VAL A 206 8.75 3.00 0.79
C VAL A 206 9.90 2.97 1.79
N THR A 207 10.46 4.13 2.12
CA THR A 207 11.65 4.24 2.96
C THR A 207 11.71 5.56 3.72
N ASP A 208 12.38 5.61 4.88
CA ASP A 208 12.67 6.85 5.61
C ASP A 208 14.09 7.41 5.38
N ARG A 209 14.80 6.91 4.35
CA ARG A 209 16.10 7.46 3.93
C ARG A 209 16.06 8.99 3.84
N ARG A 210 16.83 9.64 4.71
CA ARG A 210 16.99 11.12 4.76
C ARG A 210 15.66 11.86 4.94
N MET A 211 14.65 11.22 5.52
CA MET A 211 13.36 11.82 5.85
C MET A 211 13.34 12.35 7.29
N PRO A 212 12.56 13.42 7.56
CA PRO A 212 12.28 13.80 8.94
C PRO A 212 11.43 12.73 9.64
N GLU A 213 11.44 12.75 10.97
CA GLU A 213 10.65 11.82 11.78
C GLU A 213 9.16 11.86 11.39
N GLY A 214 8.53 10.68 11.33
CA GLY A 214 7.12 10.54 10.97
C GLY A 214 6.83 10.62 9.46
N LYS A 215 7.81 10.93 8.61
CA LYS A 215 7.67 10.93 7.15
C LYS A 215 8.38 9.75 6.50
N VAL A 216 7.86 9.34 5.35
CA VAL A 216 8.50 8.38 4.44
C VAL A 216 8.49 8.93 3.01
N CYS A 217 9.47 8.53 2.23
CA CYS A 217 9.49 8.73 0.79
C CYS A 217 8.99 7.45 0.09
N ILE A 218 8.06 7.61 -0.85
CA ILE A 218 7.66 6.57 -1.79
C ILE A 218 8.35 6.85 -3.11
N TYR A 219 9.25 5.97 -3.52
CA TYR A 219 9.87 6.00 -4.83
C TYR A 219 9.09 5.13 -5.82
N THR A 220 8.75 5.67 -6.98
CA THR A 220 8.23 4.88 -8.10
C THR A 220 9.38 4.43 -8.99
N PHE A 221 9.45 3.15 -9.34
CA PHE A 221 10.52 2.58 -10.16
C PHE A 221 9.99 1.62 -11.23
N ILE A 222 10.86 1.28 -12.19
CA ILE A 222 10.60 0.23 -13.17
C ILE A 222 11.25 -1.08 -12.71
N PRO A 223 10.46 -2.12 -12.39
CA PRO A 223 10.97 -3.45 -12.10
C PRO A 223 11.77 -4.00 -13.28
N THR A 224 12.78 -4.82 -12.99
CA THR A 224 13.61 -5.47 -14.00
C THR A 224 13.37 -6.97 -13.96
N LYS A 225 13.20 -7.62 -15.13
CA LYS A 225 13.05 -9.08 -15.22
C LYS A 225 14.31 -9.82 -14.75
N GLN A 226 15.46 -9.19 -14.91
CA GLN A 226 16.76 -9.70 -14.50
C GLN A 226 17.49 -8.63 -13.71
N ARG A 227 18.18 -9.04 -12.65
CA ARG A 227 19.00 -8.12 -11.86
C ARG A 227 20.22 -7.70 -12.67
N LEU A 228 20.28 -6.42 -13.02
CA LEU A 228 21.43 -5.81 -13.69
C LEU A 228 22.31 -5.11 -12.65
N SER A 229 23.64 -5.24 -12.74
CA SER A 229 24.59 -4.50 -11.89
C SER A 229 25.28 -3.36 -12.66
N TYR A 230 26.04 -2.53 -11.95
CA TYR A 230 26.85 -1.44 -12.51
C TYR A 230 28.27 -1.86 -12.88
N GLU A 231 28.61 -3.15 -12.86
CA GLU A 231 29.98 -3.65 -13.12
C GLU A 231 30.57 -3.14 -14.44
N LYS A 232 29.73 -2.99 -15.47
CA LYS A 232 30.15 -2.54 -16.80
C LYS A 232 30.13 -1.00 -16.97
N ASP A 233 29.66 -0.27 -15.98
CA ASP A 233 29.49 1.19 -16.04
C ASP A 233 30.72 1.98 -15.55
N ASN A 234 31.79 1.29 -15.10
CA ASN A 234 33.04 1.89 -14.61
C ASN A 234 32.83 3.01 -13.56
N LEU A 235 31.87 2.82 -12.66
CA LEU A 235 31.58 3.78 -11.61
C LEU A 235 32.69 3.79 -10.55
N THR A 236 33.04 4.98 -10.06
CA THR A 236 33.83 5.11 -8.83
C THR A 236 33.05 4.58 -7.64
N ALA A 237 33.73 4.16 -6.56
CA ALA A 237 33.06 3.69 -5.33
C ALA A 237 32.02 4.69 -4.81
N LYS A 238 32.35 6.00 -4.82
CA LYS A 238 31.43 7.08 -4.41
C LYS A 238 30.19 7.18 -5.31
N GLN A 239 30.35 6.98 -6.62
CA GLN A 239 29.21 6.97 -7.55
C GLN A 239 28.34 5.74 -7.33
N LEU A 240 28.93 4.58 -7.08
CA LEU A 240 28.20 3.35 -6.78
C LEU A 240 27.43 3.45 -5.46
N GLU A 241 28.05 4.00 -4.41
CA GLU A 241 27.36 4.31 -3.14
C GLU A 241 26.20 5.27 -3.34
N ALA A 242 26.35 6.29 -4.20
CA ALA A 242 25.28 7.22 -4.53
C ALA A 242 24.09 6.51 -5.23
N GLN A 243 24.36 5.52 -6.08
CA GLN A 243 23.33 4.66 -6.69
C GLN A 243 22.65 3.77 -5.64
N ALA A 244 23.44 3.09 -4.80
CA ALA A 244 22.95 2.20 -3.75
C ALA A 244 22.02 2.93 -2.75
N GLN A 245 22.39 4.16 -2.37
CA GLN A 245 21.63 4.95 -1.41
C GLN A 245 20.52 5.80 -2.04
N ILE A 246 20.34 5.76 -3.36
CA ILE A 246 19.36 6.56 -4.12
C ILE A 246 19.51 8.06 -3.76
N THR A 247 20.73 8.60 -3.82
CA THR A 247 20.95 10.02 -3.44
C THR A 247 20.29 10.99 -4.43
N SER A 248 20.08 10.54 -5.67
CA SER A 248 19.33 11.28 -6.69
C SER A 248 18.70 10.30 -7.69
N ILE A 249 17.37 10.28 -7.77
CA ILE A 249 16.67 9.46 -8.78
C ILE A 249 17.02 9.90 -10.20
N ALA A 250 17.37 11.18 -10.41
CA ALA A 250 17.75 11.70 -11.73
C ALA A 250 18.99 11.02 -12.29
N SER A 251 19.90 10.56 -11.42
CA SER A 251 21.09 9.81 -11.84
C SER A 251 20.75 8.43 -12.44
N THR A 252 19.54 7.93 -12.18
CA THR A 252 19.05 6.63 -12.66
C THR A 252 18.27 6.71 -13.97
N TRP A 253 17.96 7.92 -14.46
CA TRP A 253 17.08 8.09 -15.63
C TRP A 253 17.69 7.56 -16.93
N LYS A 254 19.02 7.41 -16.99
CA LYS A 254 19.72 6.74 -18.09
C LYS A 254 19.50 5.23 -18.13
N ASN A 255 18.93 4.63 -17.07
CA ASN A 255 18.75 3.18 -16.95
C ASN A 255 17.51 2.68 -17.70
N GLY A 256 16.70 3.56 -18.31
CA GLY A 256 15.54 3.16 -19.10
C GLY A 256 14.73 4.34 -19.63
N ASN A 257 13.53 4.06 -20.15
CA ASN A 257 12.65 5.08 -20.71
C ASN A 257 11.73 5.70 -19.63
N ARG A 258 12.17 6.81 -19.03
CA ARG A 258 11.40 7.53 -18.00
C ARG A 258 10.08 8.10 -18.51
N GLU A 259 10.04 8.57 -19.76
CA GLU A 259 8.84 9.19 -20.32
C GLU A 259 7.71 8.16 -20.44
N LEU A 260 8.03 6.97 -20.96
CA LEU A 260 7.08 5.85 -21.02
C LEU A 260 6.60 5.44 -19.62
N ALA A 261 7.51 5.41 -18.64
CA ALA A 261 7.17 5.10 -17.26
C ALA A 261 6.21 6.11 -16.62
N LEU A 262 6.45 7.41 -16.83
CA LEU A 262 5.56 8.46 -16.35
C LEU A 262 4.19 8.39 -17.01
N LYS A 263 4.13 8.03 -18.31
CA LYS A 263 2.86 7.79 -19.00
C LYS A 263 2.06 6.68 -18.32
N ARG A 264 2.68 5.51 -18.08
CA ARG A 264 2.06 4.37 -17.36
C ARG A 264 1.55 4.77 -15.97
N LEU A 265 2.35 5.53 -15.22
CA LEU A 265 1.96 6.02 -13.90
C LEU A 265 0.74 6.96 -13.96
N ASN A 266 0.74 7.89 -14.92
CA ASN A 266 -0.39 8.81 -15.12
C ASN A 266 -1.65 8.08 -15.56
N ASP A 267 -1.54 7.10 -16.45
CA ASP A 267 -2.66 6.28 -16.92
C ASP A 267 -3.29 5.51 -15.75
N LEU A 268 -2.47 4.90 -14.88
CA LEU A 268 -2.90 4.21 -13.66
C LEU A 268 -3.62 5.15 -12.67
N ILE A 269 -2.99 6.30 -12.37
CA ILE A 269 -3.59 7.30 -11.47
C ILE A 269 -4.91 7.85 -12.05
N SER A 270 -4.97 8.07 -13.37
CA SER A 270 -6.18 8.57 -14.03
C SER A 270 -7.32 7.56 -13.95
N THR A 271 -7.01 6.27 -14.17
CA THR A 271 -7.97 5.16 -14.03
C THR A 271 -8.54 5.12 -12.61
N HIS A 272 -7.69 5.24 -11.59
CA HIS A 272 -8.16 5.32 -10.20
C HIS A 272 -9.03 6.53 -9.92
N LYS A 273 -8.70 7.71 -10.46
CA LYS A 273 -9.51 8.92 -10.31
C LYS A 273 -10.88 8.76 -10.97
N THR A 274 -10.95 8.20 -12.18
CA THR A 274 -12.21 7.93 -12.88
C THR A 274 -13.06 6.93 -12.11
N MET A 275 -12.49 5.80 -11.70
CA MET A 275 -13.19 4.79 -10.89
C MET A 275 -13.67 5.35 -9.54
N ARG A 276 -12.88 6.20 -8.89
CA ARG A 276 -13.28 6.87 -7.65
C ARG A 276 -14.41 7.86 -7.91
N LYS A 277 -14.34 8.62 -9.01
CA LYS A 277 -15.37 9.57 -9.42
C LYS A 277 -16.69 8.88 -9.74
N GLU A 278 -16.66 7.74 -10.44
CA GLU A 278 -17.84 6.90 -10.67
C GLU A 278 -18.37 6.31 -9.36
N LYS A 279 -17.49 5.84 -8.46
CA LYS A 279 -17.92 5.33 -7.15
C LYS A 279 -18.52 6.42 -6.24
N THR A 280 -18.10 7.69 -6.41
CA THR A 280 -18.68 8.84 -5.69
C THR A 280 -19.93 9.39 -6.37
N ARG A 281 -20.14 9.13 -7.66
CA ARG A 281 -21.38 9.50 -8.35
C ARG A 281 -22.48 8.57 -7.86
N LEU A 282 -23.29 9.09 -6.96
CA LEU A 282 -24.56 8.51 -6.62
C LEU A 282 -25.45 8.61 -7.87
N HIS A 283 -26.27 7.60 -8.12
CA HIS A 283 -27.35 7.70 -9.10
C HIS A 283 -28.61 7.25 -8.39
N PHE A 284 -29.42 8.23 -7.96
CA PHE A 284 -30.63 7.97 -7.21
C PHE A 284 -31.82 8.70 -7.83
N PHE A 285 -32.68 7.93 -8.49
CA PHE A 285 -33.92 8.42 -9.04
C PHE A 285 -34.97 8.55 -7.93
N VAL A 286 -35.41 9.79 -7.69
CA VAL A 286 -36.50 10.13 -6.76
C VAL A 286 -37.85 9.86 -7.43
N ASN A 287 -37.98 10.27 -8.69
CA ASN A 287 -39.09 10.05 -9.60
C ASN A 287 -38.58 10.15 -11.06
N ASP A 288 -39.47 10.12 -12.05
CA ASP A 288 -39.11 10.12 -13.48
C ASP A 288 -38.43 11.43 -13.95
N GLU A 289 -38.52 12.50 -13.16
CA GLU A 289 -38.02 13.84 -13.49
C GLU A 289 -36.79 14.25 -12.65
N VAL A 290 -36.57 13.61 -11.50
CA VAL A 290 -35.56 14.01 -10.52
C VAL A 290 -34.57 12.88 -10.24
N GLU A 291 -33.33 13.09 -10.67
CA GLU A 291 -32.16 12.27 -10.34
C GLU A 291 -31.21 13.07 -9.45
N LEU A 292 -30.89 12.50 -8.28
CA LEU A 292 -29.92 13.07 -7.35
C LEU A 292 -28.59 12.33 -7.49
N ASN A 293 -27.52 13.10 -7.65
CA ASN A 293 -26.19 12.58 -7.99
C ASN A 293 -25.13 12.83 -6.91
N ASP A 294 -25.47 13.64 -5.91
CA ASP A 294 -24.63 13.92 -4.75
C ASP A 294 -25.44 13.83 -3.45
N ILE A 295 -24.80 13.39 -2.36
CA ILE A 295 -25.45 13.26 -1.03
C ILE A 295 -25.97 14.62 -0.54
N THR A 296 -25.29 15.71 -0.88
CA THR A 296 -25.67 17.07 -0.48
C THR A 296 -26.95 17.58 -1.16
N GLU A 297 -27.35 16.96 -2.27
CA GLU A 297 -28.59 17.29 -2.98
C GLU A 297 -29.84 16.70 -2.29
N PHE A 298 -29.66 15.77 -1.34
CA PHE A 298 -30.75 15.22 -0.53
C PHE A 298 -31.13 16.18 0.58
N LYS A 299 -32.41 16.14 0.98
CA LYS A 299 -32.89 16.82 2.18
C LYS A 299 -32.06 16.41 3.41
N PRO A 300 -31.83 17.30 4.39
CA PRO A 300 -30.97 17.02 5.55
C PRO A 300 -31.31 15.71 6.27
N GLU A 301 -32.60 15.38 6.37
CA GLU A 301 -33.12 14.15 7.00
C GLU A 301 -32.73 12.86 6.25
N ASN A 302 -32.45 12.96 4.94
CA ASN A 302 -32.10 11.85 4.06
C ASN A 302 -30.60 11.71 3.83
N GLN A 303 -29.76 12.72 4.13
CA GLN A 303 -28.31 12.65 3.90
C GLN A 303 -27.63 11.48 4.65
N SER A 304 -28.09 11.19 5.87
CA SER A 304 -27.64 10.00 6.62
C SER A 304 -28.22 8.70 6.04
N ARG A 305 -29.49 8.73 5.63
CA ARG A 305 -30.20 7.55 5.08
C ARG A 305 -29.59 7.08 3.77
N ILE A 306 -29.25 8.00 2.87
CA ILE A 306 -28.62 7.66 1.59
C ILE A 306 -27.22 7.06 1.80
N SER A 307 -26.47 7.58 2.77
CA SER A 307 -25.18 7.00 3.18
C SER A 307 -25.34 5.57 3.68
N ASN A 308 -26.36 5.31 4.52
CA ASN A 308 -26.68 3.98 5.02
C ASN A 308 -27.17 3.05 3.91
N LEU A 309 -27.97 3.55 2.97
CA LEU A 309 -28.45 2.79 1.82
C LEU A 309 -27.29 2.35 0.92
N LEU A 310 -26.34 3.24 0.62
CA LEU A 310 -25.17 2.90 -0.18
C LEU A 310 -24.30 1.84 0.49
N LYS A 311 -24.10 1.95 1.79
CA LYS A 311 -23.42 0.93 2.59
C LYS A 311 -24.16 -0.41 2.50
N LEU A 312 -25.47 -0.39 2.67
CA LEU A 312 -26.30 -1.60 2.62
C LEU A 312 -26.31 -2.26 1.22
N LYS A 313 -26.42 -1.48 0.14
CA LYS A 313 -26.28 -1.97 -1.25
C LYS A 313 -24.93 -2.61 -1.51
N THR A 314 -23.86 -2.03 -0.97
CA THR A 314 -22.51 -2.60 -1.07
C THR A 314 -22.45 -3.97 -0.37
N GLN A 315 -23.06 -4.07 0.82
CA GLN A 315 -23.15 -5.34 1.55
C GLN A 315 -24.02 -6.36 0.81
N VAL A 316 -25.13 -5.95 0.17
CA VAL A 316 -25.98 -6.82 -0.67
C VAL A 316 -25.16 -7.43 -1.80
N LYS A 317 -24.43 -6.62 -2.56
CA LYS A 317 -23.59 -7.11 -3.66
C LYS A 317 -22.52 -8.08 -3.17
N GLN A 318 -21.91 -7.80 -2.02
CA GLN A 318 -20.93 -8.70 -1.40
C GLN A 318 -21.56 -10.04 -1.02
N GLN A 319 -22.77 -10.03 -0.46
CA GLN A 319 -23.52 -11.24 -0.10
C GLN A 319 -23.95 -12.04 -1.33
N GLU A 320 -24.32 -11.40 -2.44
CA GLU A 320 -24.63 -12.06 -3.72
C GLU A 320 -23.42 -12.80 -4.27
N THR A 321 -22.25 -12.16 -4.29
CA THR A 321 -21.00 -12.81 -4.70
C THR A 321 -20.67 -14.00 -3.80
N GLU A 322 -20.86 -13.87 -2.49
CA GLU A 322 -20.63 -14.97 -1.55
C GLU A 322 -21.56 -16.16 -1.80
N LEU A 323 -22.84 -15.90 -2.07
CA LEU A 323 -23.83 -16.94 -2.39
C LEU A 323 -23.52 -17.67 -3.69
N GLU A 324 -23.09 -16.96 -4.74
CA GLU A 324 -22.74 -17.62 -5.99
C GLU A 324 -21.53 -18.54 -5.81
N ASN A 325 -20.52 -18.10 -5.07
CA ASN A 325 -19.36 -18.93 -4.72
C ASN A 325 -19.77 -20.18 -3.92
N LEU A 326 -20.73 -20.05 -2.99
CA LEU A 326 -21.25 -21.21 -2.25
C LEU A 326 -21.99 -22.19 -3.17
N ARG A 327 -22.77 -21.68 -4.13
CA ARG A 327 -23.51 -22.49 -5.11
C ARG A 327 -22.56 -23.24 -6.05
N GLU A 328 -21.49 -22.62 -6.51
CA GLU A 328 -20.47 -23.30 -7.32
C GLU A 328 -19.79 -24.44 -6.54
N ARG A 329 -19.41 -24.20 -5.29
CA ARG A 329 -18.83 -25.24 -4.43
C ARG A 329 -19.81 -26.38 -4.16
N TYR A 330 -21.10 -26.06 -4.00
CA TYR A 330 -22.14 -27.08 -3.85
C TYR A 330 -22.24 -27.98 -5.09
N ARG A 331 -22.10 -27.43 -6.30
CA ARG A 331 -22.10 -28.22 -7.56
C ARG A 331 -20.95 -29.23 -7.60
N ASN A 332 -19.77 -28.87 -7.09
CA ASN A 332 -18.52 -29.62 -7.27
C ASN A 332 -18.10 -30.51 -6.07
N SER A 333 -18.94 -30.66 -5.04
CA SER A 333 -18.56 -31.32 -3.77
C SER A 333 -19.17 -32.71 -3.56
N SER A 334 -18.58 -33.48 -2.64
CA SER A 334 -19.07 -34.80 -2.21
C SER A 334 -20.37 -34.69 -1.39
N GLN A 335 -21.11 -35.80 -1.25
CA GLN A 335 -22.45 -35.83 -0.64
C GLN A 335 -22.48 -35.30 0.81
N THR A 336 -21.43 -35.55 1.60
CA THR A 336 -21.32 -35.08 2.98
C THR A 336 -21.12 -33.56 3.04
N SER A 337 -20.25 -33.01 2.19
CA SER A 337 -19.99 -31.57 2.11
C SER A 337 -21.18 -30.79 1.55
N LYS A 338 -21.99 -31.40 0.66
CA LYS A 338 -23.23 -30.79 0.15
C LYS A 338 -24.22 -30.46 1.27
N LYS A 339 -24.35 -31.29 2.29
CA LYS A 339 -25.30 -31.06 3.40
C LYS A 339 -24.94 -29.80 4.21
N GLU A 340 -23.67 -29.56 4.48
CA GLU A 340 -23.21 -28.35 5.18
C GLU A 340 -23.28 -27.09 4.32
N LEU A 341 -22.91 -27.22 3.04
CA LEU A 341 -23.02 -26.14 2.06
C LEU A 341 -24.47 -25.71 1.85
N SER A 342 -25.42 -26.66 1.79
CA SER A 342 -26.85 -26.36 1.64
C SER A 342 -27.38 -25.48 2.78
N LYS A 343 -27.01 -25.78 4.04
CA LYS A 343 -27.41 -24.96 5.20
C LYS A 343 -26.83 -23.55 5.11
N SER A 344 -25.58 -23.42 4.66
CA SER A 344 -24.92 -22.13 4.51
C SER A 344 -25.54 -21.29 3.40
N ILE A 345 -25.91 -21.92 2.27
CA ILE A 345 -26.62 -21.27 1.17
C ILE A 345 -27.98 -20.77 1.64
N ILE A 346 -28.79 -21.62 2.30
CA ILE A 346 -30.13 -21.23 2.79
C ILE A 346 -30.03 -20.04 3.76
N ASN A 347 -29.08 -20.09 4.71
CA ASN A 347 -28.88 -19.00 5.66
C ASN A 347 -28.41 -17.72 4.94
N GLY A 348 -27.49 -17.85 3.98
CA GLY A 348 -27.00 -16.74 3.19
C GLY A 348 -28.10 -16.11 2.32
N GLU A 349 -28.99 -16.92 1.74
CA GLU A 349 -30.14 -16.47 0.94
C GLU A 349 -31.15 -15.73 1.81
N LYS A 350 -31.40 -16.21 3.02
CA LYS A 350 -32.25 -15.51 3.99
C LYS A 350 -31.65 -14.15 4.37
N GLN A 351 -30.35 -14.09 4.65
CA GLN A 351 -29.67 -12.83 4.95
C GLN A 351 -29.69 -11.86 3.77
N LEU A 352 -29.42 -12.36 2.56
CA LEU A 352 -29.51 -11.57 1.34
C LEU A 352 -30.90 -10.98 1.17
N TYR A 353 -31.94 -11.80 1.34
CA TYR A 353 -33.33 -11.36 1.27
C TYR A 353 -33.62 -10.26 2.29
N ASP A 354 -33.24 -10.45 3.56
CA ASP A 354 -33.46 -9.46 4.62
C ASP A 354 -32.74 -8.13 4.31
N MET A 355 -31.52 -8.19 3.77
CA MET A 355 -30.74 -7.01 3.38
C MET A 355 -31.35 -6.30 2.17
N GLN A 356 -31.80 -7.05 1.16
CA GLN A 356 -32.49 -6.49 -0.01
C GLN A 356 -33.81 -5.83 0.40
N GLN A 357 -34.58 -6.43 1.31
CA GLN A 357 -35.80 -5.82 1.85
C GLN A 357 -35.50 -4.53 2.61
N LYS A 358 -34.48 -4.54 3.48
CA LYS A 358 -34.03 -3.32 4.19
C LYS A 358 -33.60 -2.23 3.21
N ALA A 359 -32.87 -2.58 2.16
CA ALA A 359 -32.42 -1.62 1.14
C ALA A 359 -33.62 -1.04 0.38
N SER A 360 -34.55 -1.89 -0.06
CA SER A 360 -35.76 -1.47 -0.76
C SER A 360 -36.66 -0.58 0.10
N ASN A 361 -36.82 -0.90 1.38
CA ASN A 361 -37.61 -0.08 2.30
C ASN A 361 -36.95 1.28 2.55
N LEU A 362 -35.63 1.30 2.77
CA LEU A 362 -34.89 2.54 2.96
C LEU A 362 -34.91 3.41 1.69
N GLU A 363 -34.84 2.81 0.49
CA GLU A 363 -35.06 3.53 -0.77
C GLU A 363 -36.43 4.19 -0.83
N LYS A 364 -37.50 3.47 -0.51
CA LYS A 364 -38.86 4.00 -0.50
C LYS A 364 -39.01 5.15 0.48
N GLU A 365 -38.46 5.01 1.69
CA GLU A 365 -38.47 6.07 2.68
C GLU A 365 -37.75 7.33 2.19
N ILE A 366 -36.57 7.17 1.60
CA ILE A 366 -35.81 8.29 1.02
C ILE A 366 -36.63 8.96 -0.08
N ARG A 367 -37.17 8.19 -1.04
CA ARG A 367 -38.03 8.74 -2.12
C ARG A 367 -39.25 9.47 -1.59
N ASN A 368 -39.92 8.93 -0.57
CA ASN A 368 -41.09 9.56 0.02
C ASN A 368 -40.71 10.91 0.63
N ILE A 369 -39.63 10.97 1.41
CA ILE A 369 -39.17 12.21 2.02
C ILE A 369 -38.75 13.23 0.96
N GLU A 370 -38.04 12.82 -0.10
CA GLU A 370 -37.66 13.73 -1.19
C GLU A 370 -38.89 14.27 -1.94
N ASN A 371 -39.93 13.46 -2.14
CA ASN A 371 -41.15 13.87 -2.85
C ASN A 371 -42.16 14.68 -1.98
N LEU A 372 -42.03 14.69 -0.65
CA LEU A 372 -42.87 15.54 0.21
C LEU A 372 -42.55 17.02 -0.07
N LYS A 373 -43.54 17.87 -0.31
CA LYS A 373 -43.31 19.30 -0.56
C LYS A 373 -42.92 20.07 0.68
#